data_AF-A0A357T5R1-F1
#
_entry.id   AF-A0A357T5R1-F1
#
_cell.length_a   1.000
_cell.length_b   1.000
_cell.length_c   1.000
_cell.angle_alpha   90.00
_cell.angle_beta   90.00
_cell.angle_gamma   90.00
#
_symmetry.space_group_name_H-M   'P 1'
#
loop_
_entity.id
_entity.type
_entity.pdbx_description
1 polymer ?
#
loop_
_entity_poly.entity_id
_entity_poly.type
_entity_poly.pdbx_seq_one_letter_code
_entity_poly.pdbx_strand_id
1 'polypeptide(L)' 'MIRDLILKNRSYRRFYENEPVAEATLRGLVDLARLSPSAANRQPLKYMLSSTPERNALIFPHLHWAGY' A
#
# COMPACT_ATOMS: atom_id res chain seq x y z
N MET A 1 -15.86 10.65 10.54
CA MET A 1 -16.89 9.84 9.81
C MET A 1 -16.55 9.84 8.32
N ILE A 2 -17.18 9.01 7.48
CA ILE A 2 -16.78 8.74 6.06
C ILE A 2 -16.38 9.96 5.22
N ARG A 3 -17.05 11.11 5.40
CA ARG A 3 -16.70 12.38 4.74
C ARG A 3 -15.26 12.81 4.98
N ASP A 4 -14.77 12.68 6.21
CA ASP A 4 -13.40 13.09 6.59
C ASP A 4 -12.35 12.20 5.92
N LEU A 5 -12.64 10.90 5.78
CA LEU A 5 -11.77 9.97 5.08
C LEU A 5 -11.67 10.33 3.59
N ILE A 6 -12.78 10.70 2.96
CA ILE A 6 -12.80 11.16 1.56
C ILE A 6 -11.99 12.46 1.38
N LEU A 7 -12.09 13.39 2.34
CA LEU A 7 -11.32 14.63 2.30
C LEU A 7 -9.82 14.41 2.50
N LYS A 8 -9.44 13.47 3.39
CA LYS A 8 -8.03 13.13 3.67
C LYS A 8 -7.40 12.21 2.63
N ASN A 9 -8.20 11.52 1.81
CA ASN A 9 -7.68 10.66 0.75
C ASN A 9 -7.09 11.51 -0.39
N ARG A 10 -5.80 11.86 -0.25
CA ARG A 10 -5.01 12.61 -1.22
C ARG A 10 -3.75 11.83 -1.55
N SER A 11 -3.18 12.07 -2.73
CA SER A 11 -1.90 11.49 -3.12
C SER A 11 -0.76 12.14 -2.33
N TYR A 12 -0.33 11.49 -1.26
CA TYR A 12 0.88 11.84 -0.51
C TYR A 12 2.11 11.27 -1.22
N ARG A 13 3.19 12.06 -1.32
CA ARG A 13 4.44 11.68 -2.02
C ARG A 13 5.69 11.79 -1.14
N ARG A 14 5.52 12.16 0.12
CA ARG A 14 6.58 12.24 1.14
C ARG A 14 6.01 11.64 2.42
N PHE A 15 6.82 10.84 3.09
CA PHE A 15 6.42 10.09 4.28
C PHE A 15 7.51 10.24 5.35
N TYR A 16 7.14 10.05 6.61
CA TYR A 16 8.09 10.03 7.72
C TYR A 16 8.78 8.67 7.76
N GLU A 17 10.06 8.62 7.37
CA GLU A 17 10.81 7.35 7.28
C GLU A 17 11.08 6.71 8.65
N ASN A 18 11.05 7.49 9.72
CA ASN A 18 11.21 7.02 11.10
C ASN A 18 9.94 6.36 11.67
N GLU A 19 8.84 6.32 10.92
CA GLU A 19 7.56 5.72 11.32
C GLU A 19 7.27 4.47 10.47
N PRO A 20 7.84 3.30 10.82
CA PRO A 20 7.65 2.08 10.04
C PRO A 20 6.22 1.57 10.14
N VAL A 21 5.71 1.02 9.03
CA VAL A 21 4.40 0.35 9.01
C VAL A 21 4.59 -1.13 9.32
N ALA A 22 4.01 -1.59 10.42
CA ALA A 22 4.04 -3.00 10.79
C ALA A 22 3.41 -3.89 9.70
N GLU A 23 4.01 -5.06 9.45
CA GLU A 23 3.50 -6.01 8.45
C GLU A 23 2.05 -6.42 8.74
N ALA A 24 1.68 -6.56 10.02
CA ALA A 24 0.31 -6.87 10.42
C ALA A 24 -0.70 -5.83 9.91
N THR A 25 -0.34 -4.54 9.93
CA THR A 25 -1.16 -3.46 9.37
C THR A 25 -1.35 -3.65 7.87
N LEU A 26 -0.26 -3.92 7.13
CA LEU A 26 -0.33 -4.15 5.68
C LEU A 26 -1.18 -5.38 5.34
N ARG A 27 -1.06 -6.45 6.14
CA ARG A 27 -1.85 -7.67 5.97
C ARG A 27 -3.34 -7.41 6.19
N GLY A 28 -3.69 -6.61 7.20
CA GLY A 28 -5.07 -6.15 7.42
C GLY A 28 -5.61 -5.31 6.27
N LEU A 29 -4.79 -4.42 5.69
CA LEU A 29 -5.19 -3.63 4.52
C LEU A 29 -5.42 -4.51 3.28
N VAL A 30 -4.56 -5.50 3.03
CA VAL A 30 -4.76 -6.48 1.95
C VAL A 30 -6.02 -7.32 2.18
N ASP A 31 -6.29 -7.70 3.43
CA ASP A 31 -7.51 -8.44 3.79
C ASP A 31 -8.78 -7.66 3.47
N LEU A 32 -8.79 -6.34 3.72
CA LEU A 32 -9.88 -5.47 3.31
C LEU A 32 -9.95 -5.32 1.78
N ALA A 33 -8.82 -5.11 1.12
CA ALA A 33 -8.75 -4.91 -0.33
C ALA A 33 -9.26 -6.12 -1.12
N ARG A 34 -8.88 -7.34 -0.74
CA ARG A 34 -9.28 -8.58 -1.43
C ARG A 34 -10.78 -8.87 -1.37
N LEU A 35 -11.51 -8.25 -0.43
CA LEU A 35 -12.97 -8.36 -0.33
C LEU A 35 -13.72 -7.48 -1.32
N SER A 36 -13.00 -6.61 -2.05
CA SER A 36 -13.59 -5.79 -3.10
C SER A 36 -14.15 -6.67 -4.23
N PRO A 37 -15.30 -6.29 -4.84
CA PRO A 37 -15.86 -7.05 -5.94
C PRO A 37 -14.90 -7.09 -7.12
N SER A 38 -14.92 -8.20 -7.87
CA SER A 38 -14.16 -8.38 -9.10
C SER A 38 -15.03 -9.02 -10.17
N ALA A 39 -14.66 -8.84 -11.45
CA ALA A 39 -15.40 -9.41 -12.57
C ALA A 39 -15.54 -10.94 -12.42
N ALA A 40 -16.79 -11.43 -12.45
CA ALA A 40 -17.13 -12.82 -12.17
C ALA A 40 -16.55 -13.37 -10.86
N ASN A 41 -16.30 -12.49 -9.87
CA ASN A 41 -15.67 -12.78 -8.59
C ASN A 41 -14.33 -13.55 -8.67
N ARG A 42 -13.58 -13.39 -9.78
CA ARG A 42 -12.36 -14.16 -10.04
C ARG A 42 -11.20 -13.81 -9.10
N GLN A 43 -11.25 -12.64 -8.46
CA GLN A 43 -10.21 -12.13 -7.55
C GLN A 43 -8.81 -12.26 -8.17
N PRO A 44 -8.56 -11.68 -9.37
CA PRO A 44 -7.35 -11.97 -10.15
C PRO A 44 -6.08 -11.30 -9.60
N LEU A 45 -6.21 -10.40 -8.63
CA LEU A 45 -5.09 -9.64 -8.09
C LEU A 45 -4.25 -10.51 -7.14
N LYS A 46 -2.93 -10.33 -7.23
CA LYS A 46 -1.96 -10.88 -6.27
C LYS A 46 -1.31 -9.71 -5.54
N TYR A 47 -1.13 -9.86 -4.24
CA TYR A 47 -0.54 -8.85 -3.39
C TYR A 47 0.84 -9.31 -2.90
N MET A 48 1.79 -8.39 -2.88
CA MET A 48 3.11 -8.59 -2.29
C MET A 48 3.32 -7.53 -1.22
N LEU A 49 3.62 -7.97 0.01
CA LEU A 49 3.93 -7.07 1.11
C LEU A 49 5.42 -6.70 1.11
N SER A 50 5.70 -5.43 1.31
CA SER A 50 7.05 -4.90 1.53
C SER A 50 7.02 -3.94 2.71
N SER A 51 7.52 -4.41 3.85
CA SER A 51 7.49 -3.71 5.14
C SER A 51 8.86 -3.57 5.80
N THR A 52 9.91 -4.17 5.23
CA THR A 52 11.27 -4.12 5.81
C THR A 52 12.18 -3.22 4.97
N PRO A 53 13.16 -2.54 5.61
CA PRO A 53 14.15 -1.74 4.88
C PRO A 53 14.88 -2.52 3.79
N GLU A 54 15.25 -3.77 4.08
CA GLU A 54 16.01 -4.63 3.16
C GLU A 54 15.19 -4.93 1.90
N ARG A 55 13.90 -5.25 2.06
CA ARG A 55 13.02 -5.53 0.92
C ARG A 55 12.72 -4.26 0.13
N ASN A 56 12.50 -3.14 0.81
CA ASN A 56 12.28 -1.85 0.16
C ASN A 56 13.50 -1.41 -0.67
N ALA A 57 14.72 -1.63 -0.16
CA ALA A 57 15.97 -1.34 -0.86
C ALA A 57 16.12 -2.13 -2.17
N LEU A 58 15.56 -3.34 -2.26
CA LEU A 58 15.52 -4.11 -3.51
C LEU A 58 14.52 -3.55 -4.52
N ILE A 59 13.46 -2.87 -4.07
CA ILE A 59 12.38 -2.38 -4.94
C ILE A 59 12.70 -0.97 -5.47
N PHE A 60 13.19 -0.07 -4.61
CA PHE A 60 13.36 1.35 -4.96
C PHE A 60 14.19 1.64 -6.22
N PRO A 61 15.29 0.92 -6.52
CA PRO A 61 16.06 1.12 -7.76
C PRO A 61 15.25 0.92 -9.05
N HIS A 62 14.13 0.20 -8.97
CA HIS A 62 13.25 -0.09 -10.12
C HIS A 62 12.04 0.85 -10.21
N LEU A 63 11.93 1.84 -9.31
CA LEU A 63 10.81 2.78 -9.27
C LEU A 63 11.18 4.09 -9.99
N HIS A 64 10.59 4.34 -11.17
CA HIS A 64 10.82 5.60 -11.91
C HIS A 64 10.15 6.84 -11.30
N TRP A 65 9.09 6.67 -10.50
CA TRP A 65 8.28 7.77 -9.97
C TRP A 65 8.81 8.45 -8.69
N ALA A 66 9.90 7.93 -8.10
CA ALA A 66 10.54 8.50 -6.91
C ALA A 66 11.84 9.25 -7.25
N GLY A 67 12.20 9.36 -8.53
CA GLY A 67 13.33 10.15 -9.02
C GLY A 67 12.88 11.51 -9.54
N TYR A 68 13.22 12.56 -8.80
CA TYR A 68 13.86 13.72 -9.43
C TYR A 68 15.37 13.51 -9.32
#